data_AF-A0A0J5FS64-F1
#
_entry.id   AF-A0A0J5FS64-F1
#
_cell.length_a   1.000
_cell.length_b   1.000
_cell.length_c   1.000
_cell.angle_alpha   90.00
_cell.angle_beta   90.00
_cell.angle_gamma   90.00
#
_symmetry.space_group_name_H-M   'P 1'
#
loop_
_entity.id
_entity.type
_entity.pdbx_description
1 polymer ?
#
loop_
_entity_poly.entity_id
_entity_poly.type
_entity_poly.pdbx_seq_one_letter_code
_entity_poly.pdbx_strand_id
1 'polypeptide(L)' 'MEMLKREDAEAMLYQVFKRTLINENDINALMEIAKMDDRPIPMKAILYKYSEMEKRELTKEDNDIFNTLIYFFGP' A
#
# COMPACT_ATOMS: atom_id res chain seq x y z
N MET A 1 -11.22 5.72 -21.15
CA MET A 1 -10.38 5.56 -19.95
C MET A 1 -11.04 4.46 -19.14
N GLU A 2 -10.43 3.28 -19.06
CA GLU A 2 -10.83 2.34 -18.01
C GLU A 2 -10.55 3.02 -16.67
N MET A 3 -11.57 3.21 -15.85
CA MET A 3 -11.36 3.68 -14.48
C MET A 3 -10.72 2.53 -13.72
N LEU A 4 -9.50 2.74 -13.22
CA LEU A 4 -8.85 1.82 -12.30
C LEU A 4 -9.78 1.55 -11.12
N LYS A 5 -9.99 0.28 -10.81
CA LYS A 5 -10.86 -0.13 -9.71
C LYS A 5 -10.05 -0.29 -8.42
N ARG A 6 -10.75 -0.45 -7.29
CA ARG A 6 -10.11 -0.69 -5.99
C ARG A 6 -9.24 -1.95 -6.02
N GLU A 7 -9.66 -2.98 -6.74
CA GLU A 7 -8.92 -4.23 -6.88
C GLU A 7 -7.57 -4.04 -7.59
N ASP A 8 -7.50 -3.13 -8.57
CA ASP A 8 -6.24 -2.78 -9.23
C ASP A 8 -5.29 -2.08 -8.24
N ALA A 9 -5.84 -1.20 -7.40
CA ALA A 9 -5.08 -0.52 -6.34
C ALA A 9 -4.59 -1.51 -5.26
N GLU A 10 -5.39 -2.51 -4.88
CA GLU A 10 -4.97 -3.57 -3.95
C GLU A 10 -3.85 -4.42 -4.54
N ALA A 11 -3.91 -4.75 -5.84
CA ALA A 11 -2.84 -5.47 -6.52
C ALA A 11 -1.54 -4.64 -6.58
N MET A 12 -1.63 -3.35 -6.91
CA MET A 12 -0.48 -2.42 -6.90
C MET A 12 0.14 -2.31 -5.50
N LEU A 13 -0.69 -2.20 -4.46
CA LEU A 13 -0.27 -2.13 -3.06
C LEU A 13 0.48 -3.39 -2.64
N TYR A 14 -0.04 -4.58 -2.99
CA TYR A 14 0.62 -5.85 -2.71
C TYR A 14 1.99 -5.94 -3.40
N GLN A 15 2.07 -5.52 -4.67
CA GLN A 15 3.33 -5.58 -5.44
C GLN A 15 4.41 -4.65 -4.86
N VAL A 16 4.06 -3.42 -4.49
CA VAL A 16 5.05 -2.51 -3.88
C VAL A 16 5.52 -3.06 -2.54
N PHE A 17 4.64 -3.60 -1.69
CA PHE A 17 5.07 -4.25 -0.44
C PHE A 17 5.96 -5.45 -0.65
N LYS A 18 5.63 -6.32 -1.61
CA LYS A 18 6.45 -7.49 -1.92
C LYS A 18 7.85 -7.12 -2.40
N ARG A 19 7.99 -5.98 -3.10
CA ARG A 19 9.27 -5.45 -3.55
C ARG A 19 10.07 -4.82 -2.41
N THR A 20 9.41 -4.09 -1.52
CA THR A 20 10.08 -3.21 -0.57
C THR A 20 10.24 -3.80 0.83
N LEU A 21 9.29 -4.60 1.32
CA LEU A 21 9.37 -5.22 2.65
C LEU A 21 10.28 -6.45 2.65
N ILE A 22 10.99 -6.66 3.76
CA ILE A 22 11.87 -7.82 3.94
C ILE A 22 11.08 -9.03 4.47
N ASN A 23 10.07 -8.80 5.31
CA ASN A 23 9.29 -9.84 5.96
C ASN A 23 7.90 -9.99 5.29
N GLU A 24 7.57 -11.20 4.83
CA GLU A 24 6.28 -11.49 4.19
C GLU A 24 5.08 -11.34 5.14
N ASN A 25 5.27 -11.56 6.45
CA ASN A 25 4.20 -11.40 7.43
C ASN A 25 3.72 -9.94 7.54
N ASP A 26 4.62 -8.99 7.32
CA ASP A 26 4.29 -7.56 7.33
C ASP A 26 3.39 -7.19 6.15
N ILE A 27 3.57 -7.85 4.99
CA ILE A 27 2.71 -7.67 3.82
C ILE A 27 1.26 -8.05 4.16
N ASN A 28 1.06 -9.22 4.77
CA ASN A 28 -0.27 -9.70 5.13
C ASN A 28 -0.96 -8.73 6.11
N ALA A 29 -0.24 -8.26 7.13
CA ALA A 29 -0.77 -7.31 8.10
C ALA A 29 -1.20 -5.97 7.44
N LEU A 30 -0.43 -5.46 6.47
CA LEU A 30 -0.80 -4.24 5.75
C LEU A 30 -1.98 -4.46 4.78
N MET A 31 -2.04 -5.63 4.11
CA MET A 31 -3.13 -5.96 3.21
C MET A 31 -4.46 -6.16 3.94
N GLU A 32 -4.46 -6.66 5.18
CA GLU A 32 -5.66 -6.72 6.01
C GLU A 32 -6.22 -5.32 6.31
N ILE A 33 -5.35 -4.34 6.56
CA ILE A 33 -5.77 -2.95 6.79
C ILE A 33 -6.38 -2.34 5.54
N ALA A 34 -5.80 -2.61 4.36
CA ALA A 34 -6.32 -2.13 3.09
C ALA A 34 -7.72 -2.69 2.75
N LYS A 35 -8.05 -3.87 3.27
CA LYS A 35 -9.33 -4.57 3.03
C LYS A 35 -10.42 -4.26 4.06
N MET A 36 -10.12 -3.52 5.13
CA MET A 36 -11.16 -3.14 6.10
C MET A 36 -12.15 -2.16 5.46
N ASP A 37 -13.41 -2.57 5.33
CA ASP A 37 -14.41 -1.93 4.44
C ASP A 37 -15.16 -0.72 5.04
N ASP A 38 -14.84 -0.31 6.28
CA ASP A 38 -15.72 0.63 7.02
C ASP A 38 -15.13 2.02 7.31
N ARG A 39 -13.95 2.39 6.79
CA ARG A 39 -13.31 3.66 7.19
C ARG A 39 -12.65 4.43 6.04
N PRO A 40 -12.81 5.77 5.99
CA PRO A 40 -11.82 6.62 5.37
C PRO A 40 -10.55 6.59 6.23
N ILE A 41 -9.39 6.65 5.58
CA ILE A 41 -8.01 6.56 6.09
C ILE A 41 -7.37 5.14 6.10
N PRO A 42 -7.45 4.34 5.01
CA PRO A 42 -6.55 3.21 4.83
C PRO A 42 -5.09 3.64 4.57
N MET A 43 -4.82 4.63 3.72
CA MET A 43 -3.42 4.88 3.31
C MET A 43 -2.54 5.46 4.41
N LYS A 44 -3.01 6.44 5.20
CA LYS A 44 -2.23 6.97 6.33
C LYS A 44 -1.82 5.88 7.33
N ALA A 45 -2.77 5.00 7.67
CA ALA A 45 -2.55 3.92 8.62
C ALA A 45 -1.56 2.89 8.06
N ILE A 46 -1.70 2.58 6.77
CA ILE A 46 -0.77 1.74 6.02
C ILE A 46 0.64 2.36 6.01
N LEU A 47 0.79 3.62 5.61
CA LEU A 47 2.10 4.30 5.54
C LEU A 47 2.75 4.45 6.90
N TYR A 48 1.97 4.73 7.95
CA TYR A 48 2.46 4.77 9.32
C TYR A 48 3.09 3.44 9.73
N LYS A 49 2.35 2.32 9.60
CA LYS A 49 2.88 0.99 9.94
C LYS A 49 4.03 0.58 9.04
N TYR A 50 3.92 0.83 7.74
CA TYR A 50 4.97 0.58 6.76
C TYR A 50 6.28 1.31 7.13
N SER A 51 6.21 2.52 7.69
CA SER A 51 7.38 3.28 8.13
C SER A 51 8.14 2.63 9.29
N GLU A 52 7.45 1.84 10.13
CA GLU A 52 8.02 1.12 11.26
C GLU A 52 8.62 -0.25 10.86
N MET A 53 8.29 -0.76 9.67
CA MET A 53 8.71 -2.08 9.19
C MET A 53 10.11 -2.08 8.55
N GLU A 54 10.77 -3.23 8.62
CA GLU A 54 12.05 -3.44 7.95
C GLU A 54 11.86 -3.53 6.43
N LYS A 55 12.56 -2.65 5.71
CA LYS A 55 12.34 -2.44 4.27
C LYS A 55 13.64 -2.08 3.57
N ARG A 56 13.67 -2.42 2.28
CA ARG A 56 14.71 -2.01 1.33
C ARG A 56 14.60 -0.51 1.07
N GLU A 57 15.67 0.07 0.53
CA GLU A 57 15.66 1.44 0.05
C GLU A 57 14.63 1.61 -1.06
N LEU A 58 13.80 2.66 -0.94
CA LEU A 58 12.74 2.95 -1.89
C LEU A 58 13.30 3.55 -3.18
N THR A 59 12.87 3.02 -4.32
CA THR A 59 13.11 3.65 -5.61
C THR A 59 12.13 4.79 -5.86
N LYS A 60 12.41 5.60 -6.90
CA LYS A 60 11.44 6.62 -7.36
C LYS A 60 10.10 6.00 -7.75
N GLU A 61 10.13 4.85 -8.43
CA GLU A 61 8.93 4.13 -8.86
C GLU A 61 8.07 3.69 -7.66
N ASP A 62 8.70 3.18 -6.60
CA ASP A 62 7.96 2.77 -5.38
C ASP A 62 7.25 3.97 -4.74
N ASN A 63 7.90 5.14 -4.71
CA ASN A 63 7.31 6.38 -4.23
C ASN A 63 6.15 6.86 -5.12
N ASP A 64 6.31 6.77 -6.45
CA ASP A 64 5.26 7.12 -7.41
C ASP A 64 4.03 6.20 -7.28
N ILE A 65 4.25 4.91 -6.97
CA ILE A 65 3.17 3.96 -6.64
C ILE A 65 2.46 4.39 -5.35
N PHE A 66 3.18 4.68 -4.26
CA PHE A 66 2.54 5.13 -3.02
C PHE A 66 1.72 6.41 -3.21
N ASN A 67 2.22 7.37 -3.99
CA ASN A 67 1.48 8.59 -4.34
C ASN A 67 0.21 8.29 -5.15
N THR A 68 0.28 7.33 -6.07
CA THR A 68 -0.89 6.88 -6.85
C THR A 68 -1.93 6.23 -5.95
N LEU A 69 -1.50 5.45 -4.95
CA LEU A 69 -2.39 4.72 -4.04
C LEU A 69 -3.17 5.63 -3.07
N ILE A 70 -2.65 6.84 -2.76
CA ILE A 70 -3.37 7.86 -1.99
C ILE A 70 -4.71 8.24 -2.66
N TYR A 71 -4.77 8.24 -4.00
CA TYR A 71 -6.01 8.55 -4.72
C TYR A 71 -7.10 7.50 -4.51
N PHE A 72 -6.73 6.24 -4.28
CA PHE A 72 -7.66 5.12 -4.12
C PHE A 72 -8.04 4.88 -2.66
N PHE A 73 -7.06 4.96 -1.77
CA PHE A 73 -7.21 4.64 -0.36
C PHE A 73 -7.37 5.88 0.53
N GLY A 74 -7.45 7.07 -0.08
CA GLY A 74 -7.52 8.34 0.64
C GLY A 74 -6.19 8.71 1.32
N PRO A 75 -6.06 9.95 1.79
CA PRO A 75 -4.88 10.42 2.51
C PRO A 75 -4.74 9.84 3.93
#